data_AF-A0A972T625-F1
#
_entry.id   AF-A0A972T625-F1
#
_cell.length_a   1.000
_cell.length_b   1.000
_cell.length_c   1.000
_cell.angle_alpha   90.00
_cell.angle_beta   90.00
_cell.angle_gamma   90.00
#
_symmetry.space_group_name_H-M   'P 1'
#
loop_
_entity.id
_entity.type
_entity.pdbx_description
1 polymer ?
#
loop_
_entity_poly.entity_id
_entity_poly.type
_entity_poly.pdbx_seq_one_letter_code
_entity_poly.pdbx_strand_id
1 'polypeptide(L)'
;MRPVRLVFSFVLLGLILVGLPAAARAQTEDTLYFEETGHYVQGEFLKFYLSASDPLLLFGYPITEEITDPINGQTSQYFQRVRLDLVETPNGKQVKLAPLGEILHKAGTPEAPIAKTSPVCRLFTSGHTVCYAFLQFYDRFNGKVFFGEPVSEVEQEGNRYVQYFEFARMEWRPELPQGQRVALSDLGKIYYDYRIGLPEFTMPDPAIIKRGVQNILVRAFVNRALIAANSAQDVYVIVQDQFLQPVEGASVNVTVLLPGGQQELYRAPATNRDGISHLTFQVKDLPVREIVQVNVIVDYQTQIKDASTWFRIWW
;
A
#
# COMPACT_ATOMS: atom_id res chain seq x y z
N MET A 1 -88.01 24.17 20.52
CA MET A 1 -87.65 23.12 21.50
C MET A 1 -86.30 22.54 21.10
N ARG A 2 -85.36 22.44 22.05
CA ARG A 2 -83.94 21.97 21.94
C ARG A 2 -83.83 20.48 21.48
N PRO A 3 -82.63 19.86 21.35
CA PRO A 3 -81.41 20.20 20.56
C PRO A 3 -80.75 18.93 19.93
N VAL A 4 -79.80 19.01 18.96
CA VAL A 4 -78.69 18.02 18.83
C VAL A 4 -77.45 18.66 18.17
N ARG A 5 -76.27 18.35 18.73
CA ARG A 5 -74.90 18.78 18.39
C ARG A 5 -74.29 17.97 17.23
N LEU A 6 -73.21 18.47 16.60
CA LEU A 6 -71.92 17.77 16.33
C LEU A 6 -71.13 18.61 15.28
N VAL A 7 -69.97 19.18 15.57
CA VAL A 7 -68.58 18.65 15.59
C VAL A 7 -67.76 19.35 14.50
N PHE A 8 -66.83 20.21 14.92
CA PHE A 8 -65.72 20.69 14.10
C PHE A 8 -64.51 19.79 14.41
N SER A 9 -63.88 19.21 13.40
CA SER A 9 -62.56 18.57 13.53
C SER A 9 -61.64 18.96 12.39
N PHE A 10 -60.47 19.44 12.82
CA PHE A 10 -59.22 19.73 12.14
C PHE A 10 -58.72 18.60 11.24
N VAL A 11 -58.07 18.95 10.11
CA VAL A 11 -56.79 18.34 9.70
C VAL A 11 -55.94 19.38 8.97
N LEU A 12 -54.85 19.84 9.60
CA LEU A 12 -53.76 20.60 8.98
C LEU A 12 -52.68 19.56 8.60
N LEU A 13 -52.46 19.36 7.31
CA LEU A 13 -51.52 18.35 6.79
C LEU A 13 -50.11 18.95 6.73
N GLY A 14 -49.26 18.60 7.69
CA GLY A 14 -47.83 18.92 7.67
C GLY A 14 -47.05 17.92 6.82
N LEU A 15 -46.42 18.38 5.74
CA LEU A 15 -45.42 17.63 4.97
C LEU A 15 -44.11 17.58 5.77
N ILE A 16 -43.74 16.40 6.28
CA ILE A 16 -42.39 16.11 6.77
C ILE A 16 -41.71 15.23 5.71
N LEU A 17 -40.84 15.85 4.93
CA LEU A 17 -39.94 15.16 3.99
C LEU A 17 -38.77 14.60 4.81
N VAL A 18 -38.81 13.31 5.15
CA VAL A 18 -37.67 12.61 5.77
C VAL A 18 -36.66 12.29 4.67
N GLY A 19 -35.57 13.06 4.61
CA GLY A 19 -34.41 12.74 3.80
C GLY A 19 -33.75 11.47 4.33
N LEU A 20 -33.80 10.39 3.57
CA LEU A 20 -32.98 9.20 3.82
C LEU A 20 -31.51 9.59 3.68
N PRO A 21 -30.63 9.26 4.65
CA PRO A 21 -29.20 9.39 4.41
C PRO A 21 -28.83 8.40 3.31
N ALA A 22 -28.39 8.93 2.17
CA ALA A 22 -27.73 8.11 1.17
C ALA A 22 -26.52 7.48 1.87
N ALA A 23 -26.52 6.15 2.00
CA ALA A 23 -25.34 5.43 2.41
C ALA A 23 -24.23 5.82 1.45
N ALA A 24 -23.26 6.58 1.95
CA ALA A 24 -22.00 6.78 1.26
C ALA A 24 -21.44 5.39 1.03
N ARG A 25 -21.44 4.94 -0.23
CA ARG A 25 -20.65 3.77 -0.62
C ARG A 25 -19.22 4.14 -0.30
N ALA A 26 -18.65 3.52 0.73
CA ALA A 26 -17.21 3.54 0.93
C ALA A 26 -16.60 3.07 -0.39
N GLN A 27 -15.89 3.98 -1.05
CA GLN A 27 -15.11 3.65 -2.23
C GLN A 27 -14.02 2.70 -1.71
N THR A 28 -14.21 1.41 -1.93
CA THR A 28 -13.15 0.42 -1.74
C THR A 28 -11.92 0.94 -2.45
N GLU A 29 -10.75 0.94 -1.80
CA GLU A 29 -9.49 1.21 -2.48
C GLU A 29 -9.44 0.33 -3.72
N ASP A 30 -9.58 0.93 -4.90
CA ASP A 30 -9.54 0.20 -6.16
C ASP A 30 -8.11 -0.24 -6.51
N THR A 31 -7.13 0.13 -5.67
CA THR A 31 -5.69 -0.08 -5.86
C THR A 31 -4.96 -0.03 -4.53
N LEU A 32 -4.05 -0.97 -4.31
CA LEU A 32 -3.11 -1.00 -3.19
C LEU A 32 -1.69 -0.88 -3.73
N TYR A 33 -0.94 0.12 -3.27
CA TYR A 33 0.45 0.35 -3.67
C TYR A 33 1.43 -0.19 -2.62
N PHE A 34 2.56 -0.74 -3.05
CA PHE A 34 3.60 -1.31 -2.22
C PHE A 34 4.92 -0.56 -2.43
N GLU A 35 5.33 0.24 -1.44
CA GLU A 35 6.58 1.03 -1.49
C GLU A 35 7.83 0.15 -1.58
N GLU A 36 7.76 -1.08 -1.05
CA GLU A 36 8.87 -2.01 -0.98
C GLU A 36 9.30 -2.54 -2.35
N THR A 37 8.37 -2.59 -3.31
CA THR A 37 8.65 -3.07 -4.67
C THR A 37 8.29 -2.05 -5.74
N GLY A 38 7.61 -0.97 -5.38
CA GLY A 38 7.14 0.06 -6.30
C GLY A 38 5.95 -0.37 -7.15
N HIS A 39 5.33 -1.51 -6.84
CA HIS A 39 4.23 -2.09 -7.60
C HIS A 39 2.88 -1.88 -6.93
N TYR A 40 1.79 -2.04 -7.68
CA TYR A 40 0.45 -2.00 -7.12
C TYR A 40 -0.38 -3.25 -7.46
N VAL A 41 -1.47 -3.44 -6.74
CA VAL A 41 -2.45 -4.49 -6.97
C VAL A 41 -3.82 -3.83 -7.07
N GLN A 42 -4.60 -4.15 -8.08
CA GLN A 42 -5.90 -3.50 -8.33
C GLN A 42 -6.97 -4.48 -8.82
N GLY A 43 -8.22 -4.01 -8.90
CA GLY A 43 -9.31 -4.76 -9.53
C GLY A 43 -9.54 -6.15 -8.93
N GLU A 44 -9.73 -7.16 -9.78
CA GLU A 44 -9.97 -8.54 -9.33
C GLU A 44 -8.76 -9.17 -8.61
N PHE A 45 -7.53 -8.77 -8.96
CA PHE A 45 -6.33 -9.19 -8.25
C PHE A 45 -6.31 -8.68 -6.82
N LEU A 46 -6.70 -7.42 -6.60
CA LEU A 46 -6.77 -6.84 -5.26
C LEU A 46 -7.85 -7.51 -4.41
N LYS A 47 -9.03 -7.78 -5.00
CA LYS A 47 -10.09 -8.52 -4.30
C LYS A 47 -9.63 -9.90 -3.86
N PHE A 48 -8.92 -10.64 -4.73
CA PHE A 48 -8.35 -11.93 -4.38
C PHE A 48 -7.25 -11.80 -3.31
N TYR A 49 -6.33 -10.85 -3.48
CA TYR A 49 -5.24 -10.58 -2.53
C TYR A 49 -5.80 -10.33 -1.12
N LEU A 50 -6.79 -9.44 -0.99
CA LEU A 50 -7.43 -9.11 0.29
C LEU A 50 -8.38 -10.18 0.83
N SER A 51 -8.64 -11.26 0.07
CA SER A 51 -9.43 -12.41 0.57
C SER A 51 -8.65 -13.31 1.53
N ALA A 52 -7.31 -13.20 1.52
CA ALA A 52 -6.44 -13.89 2.47
C ALA A 52 -6.44 -13.19 3.83
N SER A 53 -6.35 -13.98 4.90
CA SER A 53 -6.24 -13.43 6.27
C SER A 53 -4.89 -12.75 6.53
N ASP A 54 -3.84 -13.18 5.83
CA ASP A 54 -2.51 -12.57 5.84
C ASP A 54 -1.94 -12.60 4.41
N PRO A 55 -2.34 -11.65 3.55
CA PRO A 55 -1.96 -11.65 2.15
C PRO A 55 -0.44 -11.55 1.95
N LEU A 56 0.23 -10.76 2.79
CA LEU A 56 1.68 -10.55 2.69
C LEU A 56 2.44 -11.83 3.04
N LEU A 57 2.01 -12.60 4.05
CA LEU A 57 2.60 -13.90 4.34
C LEU A 57 2.39 -14.89 3.18
N LEU A 58 1.17 -14.98 2.66
CA LEU A 58 0.79 -16.03 1.71
C LEU A 58 1.31 -15.76 0.29
N PHE A 59 1.25 -14.51 -0.16
CA PHE A 59 1.56 -14.13 -1.53
C PHE A 59 2.88 -13.38 -1.64
N GLY A 60 3.26 -12.64 -0.59
CA GLY A 60 4.40 -11.72 -0.61
C GLY A 60 4.08 -10.44 -1.37
N TYR A 61 5.10 -9.60 -1.57
CA TYR A 61 4.94 -8.37 -2.33
C TYR A 61 4.71 -8.65 -3.82
N PRO A 62 3.93 -7.82 -4.54
CA PRO A 62 3.88 -7.85 -5.99
C PRO A 62 5.27 -7.57 -6.57
N ILE A 63 5.66 -8.34 -7.60
CA ILE A 63 6.93 -8.16 -8.32
C ILE A 63 6.72 -7.69 -9.77
N THR A 64 5.46 -7.63 -10.20
CA THR A 64 5.02 -7.04 -11.47
C THR A 64 3.69 -6.32 -11.26
N GLU A 65 3.31 -5.51 -12.24
CA GLU A 65 1.90 -5.17 -12.45
C GLU A 65 1.12 -6.35 -13.06
N GLU A 66 -0.16 -6.13 -13.35
CA GLU A 66 -0.91 -7.00 -14.27
C GLU A 66 -0.22 -7.00 -15.65
N ILE A 67 0.25 -8.16 -16.08
CA ILE A 67 0.90 -8.37 -17.38
C ILE A 67 0.10 -9.36 -18.21
N THR A 68 0.05 -9.12 -19.52
CA THR A 68 -0.40 -10.13 -20.47
C THR A 68 0.80 -10.94 -20.91
N ASP A 69 0.79 -12.22 -20.58
CA ASP A 69 1.86 -13.13 -20.89
C ASP A 69 2.15 -13.16 -22.41
N PRO A 70 3.40 -12.90 -22.84
CA PRO A 70 3.71 -12.75 -24.26
C PRO A 70 3.64 -14.08 -25.03
N ILE A 71 3.65 -15.22 -24.34
CA ILE A 71 3.68 -16.55 -24.97
C ILE A 71 2.26 -17.09 -25.14
N ASN A 72 1.44 -17.03 -24.09
CA ASN A 72 0.12 -17.67 -24.08
C ASN A 72 -1.06 -16.68 -23.95
N GLY A 73 -0.80 -15.38 -23.84
CA GLY A 73 -1.83 -14.34 -23.73
C GLY A 73 -2.58 -14.32 -22.38
N GLN A 74 -2.17 -15.14 -21.42
CA GLN A 74 -2.79 -15.16 -20.09
C GLN A 74 -2.47 -13.86 -19.35
N THR A 75 -3.50 -13.16 -18.89
CA THR A 75 -3.34 -12.02 -17.99
C THR A 75 -3.03 -12.53 -16.59
N SER A 76 -1.88 -12.14 -16.05
CA SER A 76 -1.39 -12.58 -14.76
C SER A 76 -0.74 -11.44 -13.99
N GLN A 77 -0.70 -11.56 -12.66
CA GLN A 77 0.16 -10.74 -11.83
C GLN A 77 1.06 -11.66 -11.00
N TYR A 78 2.34 -11.32 -10.95
CA TYR A 78 3.33 -12.07 -10.21
C TYR A 78 3.60 -11.43 -8.87
N PHE A 79 3.66 -12.26 -7.84
CA PHE A 79 4.06 -11.92 -6.50
C PHE A 79 5.32 -12.70 -6.15
N GLN A 80 5.95 -12.40 -5.01
CA GLN A 80 7.13 -13.16 -4.56
C GLN A 80 6.83 -14.66 -4.49
N ARG A 81 5.70 -15.07 -3.89
CA ARG A 81 5.40 -16.48 -3.60
C ARG A 81 4.47 -17.15 -4.58
N VAL A 82 3.59 -16.40 -5.25
CA VAL A 82 2.56 -16.95 -6.13
C VAL A 82 2.48 -16.21 -7.46
N ARG A 83 1.84 -16.85 -8.44
CA ARG A 83 1.30 -16.17 -9.63
C ARG A 83 -0.21 -16.26 -9.59
N LEU A 84 -0.87 -15.14 -9.83
CA LEU A 84 -2.31 -15.05 -9.95
C LEU A 84 -2.68 -14.90 -11.43
N ASP A 85 -3.65 -15.68 -11.89
CA ASP A 85 -4.11 -15.71 -13.28
C ASP A 85 -5.57 -15.23 -13.35
N LEU A 86 -5.86 -14.27 -14.23
CA LEU A 86 -7.21 -13.78 -14.50
C LEU A 86 -7.89 -14.65 -15.56
N VAL A 87 -8.89 -15.41 -15.16
CA VAL A 87 -9.58 -16.39 -16.01
C VAL A 87 -11.00 -15.92 -16.30
N GLU A 88 -11.42 -16.00 -17.56
CA GLU A 88 -12.82 -15.76 -17.93
C GLU A 88 -13.69 -16.97 -17.57
N THR A 89 -14.78 -16.71 -16.87
CA THR A 89 -15.78 -17.71 -16.50
C THR A 89 -17.17 -17.26 -16.98
N PRO A 90 -18.18 -18.16 -17.05
CA PRO A 90 -19.55 -17.77 -17.35
C PRO A 90 -20.12 -16.68 -16.42
N ASN A 91 -19.55 -16.53 -15.21
CA ASN A 91 -19.95 -15.56 -14.20
C ASN A 91 -19.08 -14.29 -14.21
N GLY A 92 -18.24 -14.10 -15.24
CA GLY A 92 -17.29 -13.00 -15.35
C GLY A 92 -15.85 -13.41 -15.09
N LYS A 93 -14.96 -12.42 -15.02
CA LYS A 93 -13.53 -12.64 -14.77
C LYS A 93 -13.30 -13.03 -13.31
N GLN A 94 -12.48 -14.05 -13.08
CA GLN A 94 -12.11 -14.54 -11.75
C GLN A 94 -10.60 -14.75 -11.66
N VAL A 95 -10.01 -14.43 -10.51
CA VAL A 95 -8.59 -14.69 -10.26
C VAL A 95 -8.41 -16.08 -9.65
N LYS A 96 -7.40 -16.81 -10.14
CA LYS A 96 -6.99 -18.13 -9.64
C LYS A 96 -5.50 -18.18 -9.36
N LEU A 97 -5.09 -19.02 -8.41
CA LEU A 97 -3.69 -19.35 -8.18
C LEU A 97 -3.17 -20.25 -9.30
N ALA A 98 -2.00 -19.93 -9.84
CA ALA A 98 -1.27 -20.83 -10.72
C ALA A 98 -0.68 -21.99 -9.90
N PRO A 99 -0.67 -23.23 -10.43
CA PRO A 99 -0.16 -24.42 -9.74
C PRO A 99 1.37 -24.46 -9.74
N LEU A 100 2.02 -23.43 -9.19
CA LEU A 100 3.47 -23.28 -9.25
C LEU A 100 4.23 -24.34 -8.45
N GLY A 101 3.62 -24.88 -7.39
CA GLY A 101 4.26 -25.96 -6.64
C GLY A 101 4.27 -27.26 -7.44
N GLU A 102 3.19 -27.58 -8.14
CA GLU A 102 3.15 -28.71 -9.09
C GLU A 102 4.12 -28.50 -10.26
N ILE A 103 4.12 -27.30 -10.87
CA ILE A 103 4.97 -26.99 -12.03
C ILE A 103 6.46 -27.05 -11.70
N LEU A 104 6.86 -26.60 -10.50
CA LEU A 104 8.26 -26.50 -10.10
C LEU A 104 8.78 -27.71 -9.32
N HIS A 105 7.90 -28.63 -8.89
CA HIS A 105 8.31 -29.85 -8.20
C HIS A 105 9.15 -30.74 -9.13
N LYS A 106 10.18 -31.37 -8.56
CA LYS A 106 11.09 -32.27 -9.29
C LYS A 106 10.93 -33.68 -8.74
N ALA A 107 10.59 -34.61 -9.62
CA ALA A 107 10.53 -36.02 -9.26
C ALA A 107 11.91 -36.56 -8.84
N GLY A 108 11.92 -37.50 -7.90
CA GLY A 108 13.13 -38.19 -7.44
C GLY A 108 13.90 -37.47 -6.31
N THR A 109 13.38 -36.36 -5.78
CA THR A 109 13.92 -35.74 -4.57
C THR A 109 13.78 -36.71 -3.38
N PRO A 110 14.84 -36.92 -2.56
CA PRO A 110 14.76 -37.82 -1.41
C PRO A 110 13.74 -37.36 -0.37
N GLU A 111 12.87 -38.28 0.07
CA GLU A 111 11.98 -38.04 1.21
C GLU A 111 12.77 -37.83 2.51
N ALA A 112 12.28 -36.92 3.34
CA ALA A 112 12.78 -36.73 4.70
C ALA A 112 12.37 -37.92 5.58
N PRO A 113 13.19 -38.31 6.58
CA PRO A 113 12.90 -39.45 7.46
C PRO A 113 11.84 -39.10 8.52
N ILE A 114 10.61 -38.82 8.08
CA ILE A 114 9.48 -38.41 8.92
C ILE A 114 8.45 -39.54 8.99
N ALA A 115 8.06 -39.92 10.20
CA ALA A 115 7.04 -40.94 10.41
C ALA A 115 5.65 -40.42 10.00
N LYS A 116 5.03 -41.09 9.01
CA LYS A 116 3.75 -40.71 8.41
C LYS A 116 2.51 -41.25 9.15
N THR A 117 2.70 -42.23 10.04
CA THR A 117 1.62 -42.94 10.75
C THR A 117 1.25 -42.33 12.10
N SER A 118 1.64 -41.07 12.34
CA SER A 118 1.41 -40.36 13.60
C SER A 118 0.02 -39.69 13.64
N PRO A 119 -0.64 -39.57 14.80
CA PRO A 119 -1.92 -38.86 14.92
C PRO A 119 -1.83 -37.36 14.60
N VAL A 120 -0.63 -36.79 14.48
CA VAL A 120 -0.39 -35.41 14.03
C VAL A 120 -0.09 -35.32 12.52
N CYS A 121 -0.51 -36.33 11.76
CA CYS A 121 -0.47 -36.40 10.30
C CYS A 121 -1.89 -36.52 9.72
N ARG A 122 -2.09 -35.98 8.52
CA ARG A 122 -3.32 -36.13 7.74
C ARG A 122 -2.97 -36.64 6.34
N LEU A 123 -3.61 -37.73 5.93
CA LEU A 123 -3.59 -38.22 4.55
C LEU A 123 -4.58 -37.42 3.70
N PHE A 124 -4.11 -36.93 2.55
CA PHE A 124 -4.90 -36.14 1.61
C PHE A 124 -5.40 -36.96 0.43
N THR A 125 -6.28 -36.38 -0.39
CA THR A 125 -6.90 -37.10 -1.52
C THR A 125 -5.88 -37.40 -2.61
N SER A 126 -4.85 -36.57 -2.73
CA SER A 126 -3.69 -36.82 -3.60
C SER A 126 -2.89 -38.08 -3.21
N GLY A 127 -3.14 -38.66 -2.03
CA GLY A 127 -2.38 -39.79 -1.50
C GLY A 127 -1.15 -39.38 -0.70
N HIS A 128 -0.83 -38.09 -0.63
CA HIS A 128 0.28 -37.58 0.16
C HIS A 128 -0.12 -37.21 1.59
N THR A 129 0.83 -37.31 2.52
CA THR A 129 0.61 -37.01 3.93
C THR A 129 1.23 -35.67 4.31
N VAL A 130 0.51 -34.85 5.09
CA VAL A 130 1.03 -33.62 5.70
C VAL A 130 1.05 -33.80 7.21
N CYS A 131 2.19 -33.50 7.84
CA CYS A 131 2.42 -33.76 9.26
C CYS A 131 2.90 -32.52 10.03
N TYR A 132 2.77 -32.57 11.36
CA TYR A 132 3.38 -31.65 12.32
C TYR A 132 3.14 -30.16 11.99
N ALA A 133 4.21 -29.35 11.97
CA ALA A 133 4.12 -27.91 11.78
C ALA A 133 3.56 -27.53 10.40
N PHE A 134 3.82 -28.33 9.35
CA PHE A 134 3.24 -28.08 8.03
C PHE A 134 1.72 -28.29 8.04
N LEU A 135 1.21 -29.31 8.74
CA LEU A 135 -0.23 -29.51 8.87
C LEU A 135 -0.89 -28.38 9.67
N GLN A 136 -0.26 -27.93 10.75
CA GLN A 136 -0.75 -26.79 11.54
C GLN A 136 -0.77 -25.50 10.73
N PHE A 137 0.27 -25.26 9.92
CA PHE A 137 0.34 -24.10 9.04
C PHE A 137 -0.71 -24.16 7.93
N TYR A 138 -0.90 -25.34 7.33
CA TYR A 138 -1.94 -25.61 6.35
C TYR A 138 -3.33 -25.28 6.89
N ASP A 139 -3.68 -25.79 8.07
CA ASP A 139 -5.01 -25.57 8.67
C ASP A 139 -5.21 -24.09 9.07
N ARG A 140 -4.17 -23.46 9.63
CA ARG A 140 -4.23 -22.06 10.09
C ARG A 140 -4.51 -21.07 8.96
N PHE A 141 -3.94 -21.30 7.79
CA PHE A 141 -3.99 -20.37 6.67
C PHE A 141 -4.89 -20.84 5.53
N ASN A 142 -5.95 -21.60 5.85
CA ASN A 142 -6.94 -22.06 4.87
C ASN A 142 -6.29 -22.76 3.67
N GLY A 143 -5.41 -23.73 3.95
CA GLY A 143 -4.53 -24.35 2.97
C GLY A 143 -5.25 -25.00 1.79
N LYS A 144 -6.51 -25.44 1.98
CA LYS A 144 -7.35 -25.93 0.89
C LYS A 144 -7.54 -24.91 -0.23
N VAL A 145 -7.59 -23.62 0.11
CA VAL A 145 -7.78 -22.54 -0.85
C VAL A 145 -6.45 -22.03 -1.39
N PHE A 146 -5.46 -21.80 -0.50
CA PHE A 146 -4.24 -21.08 -0.88
C PHE A 146 -3.02 -21.95 -1.17
N PHE A 147 -3.01 -23.21 -0.75
CA PHE A 147 -1.91 -24.15 -1.00
C PHE A 147 -2.35 -25.29 -1.93
N GLY A 148 -3.61 -25.73 -1.84
CA GLY A 148 -4.15 -26.85 -2.60
C GLY A 148 -3.86 -28.19 -1.93
N GLU A 149 -3.95 -29.27 -2.68
CA GLU A 149 -3.54 -30.60 -2.23
C GLU A 149 -2.00 -30.70 -2.17
N PRO A 150 -1.44 -31.52 -1.27
CA PRO A 150 -0.02 -31.84 -1.30
C PRO A 150 0.31 -32.64 -2.57
N VAL A 151 1.41 -32.29 -3.24
CA VAL A 151 1.90 -32.98 -4.46
C VAL A 151 3.15 -33.83 -4.19
N SER A 152 3.62 -33.81 -2.94
CA SER A 152 4.80 -34.55 -2.48
C SER A 152 4.65 -34.89 -1.01
N GLU A 153 5.46 -35.84 -0.56
CA GLU A 153 5.75 -36.04 0.86
C GLU A 153 6.72 -34.95 1.36
N VAL A 154 7.07 -34.95 2.64
CA VAL A 154 8.15 -34.07 3.10
C VAL A 154 9.46 -34.58 2.51
N GLU A 155 10.16 -33.72 1.81
CA GLU A 155 11.41 -33.97 1.11
C GLU A 155 12.57 -33.24 1.79
N GLN A 156 13.79 -33.76 1.59
CA GLN A 156 15.01 -33.08 2.02
C GLN A 156 15.72 -32.45 0.81
N GLU A 157 15.58 -31.14 0.67
CA GLU A 157 16.30 -30.34 -0.32
C GLU A 157 17.43 -29.55 0.36
N GLY A 158 18.68 -29.98 0.13
CA GLY A 158 19.84 -29.40 0.80
C GLY A 158 19.78 -29.55 2.31
N ASN A 159 19.76 -28.42 3.03
CA ASN A 159 19.61 -28.38 4.49
C ASN A 159 18.18 -28.05 4.96
N ARG A 160 17.20 -28.09 4.05
CA ARG A 160 15.80 -27.78 4.34
C ARG A 160 14.94 -29.03 4.23
N TYR A 161 13.96 -29.13 5.13
CA TYR A 161 12.78 -29.94 4.88
C TYR A 161 11.74 -29.10 4.18
N VAL A 162 11.25 -29.61 3.05
CA VAL A 162 10.30 -28.92 2.20
C VAL A 162 9.14 -29.85 1.88
N GLN A 163 7.98 -29.28 1.59
CA GLN A 163 6.86 -30.03 1.04
C GLN A 163 6.16 -29.16 0.01
N TYR A 164 5.94 -29.73 -1.18
CA TYR A 164 5.21 -29.09 -2.26
C TYR A 164 3.72 -29.40 -2.16
N PHE A 165 2.93 -28.38 -2.47
CA PHE A 165 1.50 -28.38 -2.67
C PHE A 165 1.21 -27.86 -4.07
N GLU A 166 -0.03 -27.93 -4.55
CA GLU A 166 -0.39 -27.47 -5.90
C GLU A 166 0.10 -26.02 -6.15
N PHE A 167 -0.19 -25.10 -5.24
CA PHE A 167 0.07 -23.65 -5.42
C PHE A 167 1.29 -23.13 -4.67
N ALA A 168 1.90 -23.93 -3.79
CA ALA A 168 2.91 -23.43 -2.84
C ALA A 168 3.96 -24.49 -2.49
N ARG A 169 5.08 -24.03 -1.90
CA ARG A 169 6.07 -24.90 -1.25
C ARG A 169 6.36 -24.37 0.13
N MET A 170 6.13 -25.22 1.13
CA MET A 170 6.48 -24.93 2.52
C MET A 170 7.90 -25.38 2.80
N GLU A 171 8.63 -24.61 3.61
CA GLU A 171 9.97 -24.94 4.06
C GLU A 171 10.09 -24.78 5.58
N TRP A 172 10.81 -25.71 6.21
CA TRP A 172 11.14 -25.65 7.62
C TRP A 172 12.38 -24.79 7.87
N ARG A 173 12.20 -23.76 8.69
CA ARG A 173 13.18 -22.73 9.06
C ARG A 173 13.45 -22.76 10.56
N PRO A 174 14.26 -23.72 11.08
CA PRO A 174 14.50 -23.85 12.52
C PRO A 174 15.18 -22.63 13.15
N GLU A 175 15.88 -21.83 12.34
CA GLU A 175 16.51 -20.57 12.72
C GLU A 175 15.53 -19.44 13.03
N LEU A 176 14.27 -19.55 12.60
CA LEU A 176 13.25 -18.54 12.90
C LEU A 176 12.64 -18.75 14.30
N PRO A 177 12.07 -17.68 14.90
CA PRO A 177 11.37 -17.76 16.17
C PRO A 177 10.28 -18.86 16.18
N GLN A 178 9.99 -19.39 17.36
CA GLN A 178 8.92 -20.36 17.53
C GLN A 178 7.59 -19.79 16.98
N GLY A 179 6.85 -20.60 16.22
CA GLY A 179 5.63 -20.17 15.55
C GLY A 179 5.85 -19.53 14.18
N GLN A 180 7.09 -19.22 13.77
CA GLN A 180 7.45 -18.68 12.45
C GLN A 180 8.35 -19.64 11.64
N ARG A 181 8.55 -20.86 12.12
CA ARG A 181 9.47 -21.84 11.53
C ARG A 181 8.96 -22.50 10.25
N VAL A 182 7.74 -22.20 9.82
CA VAL A 182 7.24 -22.61 8.50
C VAL A 182 7.19 -21.36 7.65
N ALA A 183 7.93 -21.36 6.55
CA ALA A 183 7.93 -20.28 5.57
C ALA A 183 7.45 -20.81 4.22
N LEU A 184 6.94 -19.91 3.39
CA LEU A 184 6.55 -20.18 2.02
C LEU A 184 7.65 -19.69 1.08
N SER A 185 8.06 -20.57 0.17
CA SER A 185 9.07 -20.26 -0.83
C SER A 185 8.58 -19.25 -1.86
N ASP A 186 9.52 -18.47 -2.40
CA ASP A 186 9.24 -17.44 -3.42
C ASP A 186 9.04 -18.05 -4.83
N LEU A 187 8.07 -18.97 -4.96
CA LEU A 187 7.82 -19.70 -6.20
C LEU A 187 7.39 -18.78 -7.34
N GLY A 188 6.66 -17.70 -7.04
CA GLY A 188 6.25 -16.68 -8.00
C GLY A 188 7.46 -16.01 -8.66
N LYS A 189 8.44 -15.59 -7.84
CA LYS A 189 9.71 -15.03 -8.33
C LYS A 189 10.53 -16.06 -9.11
N ILE A 190 10.68 -17.27 -8.57
CA ILE A 190 11.45 -18.34 -9.23
C ILE A 190 10.86 -18.67 -10.62
N TYR A 191 9.54 -18.83 -10.70
CA TYR A 191 8.87 -19.13 -11.96
C TYR A 191 8.93 -17.95 -12.94
N TYR A 192 8.78 -16.72 -12.45
CA TYR A 192 8.93 -15.51 -13.26
C TYR A 192 10.32 -15.45 -13.91
N ASP A 193 11.39 -15.64 -13.13
CA ASP A 193 12.77 -15.60 -13.62
C ASP A 193 13.05 -16.69 -14.64
N TYR A 194 12.51 -17.89 -14.41
CA TYR A 194 12.68 -19.03 -15.30
C TYR A 194 11.94 -18.86 -16.63
N ARG A 195 10.70 -18.34 -16.60
CA ARG A 195 9.79 -18.37 -17.75
C ARG A 195 9.72 -17.05 -18.51
N ILE A 196 9.73 -15.92 -17.80
CA ILE A 196 9.58 -14.58 -18.37
C ILE A 196 10.94 -13.88 -18.36
N GLY A 197 11.49 -13.59 -17.18
CA GLY A 197 12.85 -13.03 -17.03
C GLY A 197 13.07 -11.67 -17.71
N LEU A 198 12.01 -10.87 -17.91
CA LEU A 198 12.03 -9.61 -18.66
C LEU A 198 12.02 -8.40 -17.71
N PRO A 199 13.15 -7.69 -17.53
CA PRO A 199 13.28 -6.64 -16.51
C PRO A 199 12.20 -5.54 -16.57
N GLU A 200 11.67 -5.24 -17.75
CA GLU A 200 10.63 -4.24 -17.98
C GLU A 200 9.36 -4.45 -17.16
N PHE A 201 9.00 -5.70 -16.82
CA PHE A 201 7.81 -5.95 -16.01
C PHE A 201 8.07 -5.89 -14.51
N THR A 202 9.33 -6.00 -14.10
CA THR A 202 9.77 -5.92 -12.70
C THR A 202 10.25 -4.52 -12.31
N MET A 203 10.33 -3.60 -13.27
CA MET A 203 10.55 -2.20 -12.98
C MET A 203 9.21 -1.54 -12.65
N PRO A 204 9.14 -0.70 -11.61
CA PRO A 204 7.95 0.10 -11.32
C PRO A 204 7.57 0.93 -12.55
N ASP A 205 6.29 0.95 -12.92
CA ASP A 205 5.84 1.82 -14.01
C ASP A 205 5.99 3.29 -13.59
N PRO A 206 6.90 4.07 -14.21
CA PRO A 206 7.13 5.46 -13.84
C PRO A 206 5.90 6.34 -14.09
N ALA A 207 5.02 5.95 -15.02
CA ALA A 207 3.77 6.65 -15.28
C ALA A 207 2.76 6.45 -14.15
N ILE A 208 2.92 5.40 -13.32
CA ILE A 208 1.97 5.01 -12.28
C ILE A 208 2.44 5.35 -10.86
N ILE A 209 3.72 5.71 -10.67
CA ILE A 209 4.18 6.52 -9.51
C ILE A 209 3.30 7.77 -9.33
N LYS A 210 2.62 8.23 -10.39
CA LYS A 210 1.61 9.29 -10.36
C LYS A 210 0.29 8.96 -9.64
N ARG A 211 0.09 7.74 -9.10
CA ARG A 211 -1.11 7.42 -8.29
C ARG A 211 -1.01 8.04 -6.91
N GLY A 212 -1.34 9.33 -6.87
CA GLY A 212 -1.73 10.07 -5.67
C GLY A 212 -0.58 10.36 -4.72
N VAL A 213 -0.45 11.62 -4.34
CA VAL A 213 0.40 12.03 -3.23
C VAL A 213 -0.23 11.48 -1.93
N GLN A 214 0.37 10.44 -1.35
CA GLN A 214 -0.14 9.81 -0.11
C GLN A 214 0.39 10.51 1.13
N ASN A 215 1.59 11.08 1.04
CA ASN A 215 2.20 11.91 2.07
C ASN A 215 3.01 13.03 1.41
N ILE A 216 2.97 14.24 1.97
CA ILE A 216 3.84 15.34 1.55
C ILE A 216 4.97 15.54 2.57
N LEU A 217 6.17 15.79 2.05
CA LEU A 217 7.32 16.28 2.76
C LEU A 217 7.52 17.76 2.44
N VAL A 218 7.57 18.60 3.47
CA VAL A 218 7.73 20.04 3.33
C VAL A 218 9.07 20.48 3.90
N ARG A 219 9.81 21.30 3.15
CA ARG A 219 11.04 21.95 3.61
C ARG A 219 10.98 23.43 3.31
N ALA A 220 11.41 24.26 4.26
CA ALA A 220 11.45 25.71 4.12
C ALA A 220 12.88 26.23 4.29
N PHE A 221 13.27 27.16 3.43
CA PHE A 221 14.60 27.76 3.39
C PHE A 221 14.49 29.26 3.21
N VAL A 222 15.35 30.02 3.88
CA VAL A 222 15.60 31.43 3.57
C VAL A 222 16.81 31.54 2.65
N ASN A 223 16.80 32.50 1.74
CA ASN A 223 17.94 32.74 0.84
C ASN A 223 19.17 33.24 1.60
N ARG A 224 18.97 34.11 2.60
CA ARG A 224 20.05 34.68 3.40
C ARG A 224 19.84 34.41 4.88
N ALA A 225 20.67 33.57 5.49
CA ALA A 225 20.61 33.29 6.93
C ALA A 225 21.00 34.51 7.80
N LEU A 226 21.81 35.42 7.25
CA LEU A 226 22.19 36.70 7.85
C LEU A 226 21.78 37.82 6.90
N ILE A 227 21.02 38.80 7.38
CA ILE A 227 20.50 39.87 6.53
C ILE A 227 20.45 41.22 7.25
N ALA A 228 20.70 42.31 6.54
CA ALA A 228 20.52 43.66 7.07
C ALA A 228 19.05 44.02 7.22
N ALA A 229 18.74 44.88 8.19
CA ALA A 229 17.44 45.52 8.28
C ALA A 229 17.17 46.36 7.01
N ASN A 230 15.89 46.61 6.72
CA ASN A 230 15.43 47.35 5.53
C ASN A 230 15.87 46.73 4.20
N SER A 231 15.88 45.39 4.13
CA SER A 231 16.27 44.65 2.94
C SER A 231 15.26 43.56 2.57
N ALA A 232 15.32 43.08 1.33
CA ALA A 232 14.44 42.02 0.85
C ALA A 232 14.98 40.62 1.20
N GLN A 233 14.14 39.79 1.79
CA GLN A 233 14.40 38.38 2.07
C GLN A 233 13.53 37.49 1.19
N ASP A 234 14.08 36.36 0.76
CA ASP A 234 13.36 35.33 0.03
C ASP A 234 13.18 34.09 0.90
N VAL A 235 12.01 33.46 0.79
CA VAL A 235 11.68 32.16 1.36
C VAL A 235 11.34 31.22 0.22
N TYR A 236 11.99 30.06 0.22
CA TYR A 236 11.74 28.95 -0.67
C TYR A 236 11.10 27.82 0.12
N VAL A 237 9.99 27.29 -0.40
CA VAL A 237 9.30 26.14 0.15
C VAL A 237 9.32 25.04 -0.89
N ILE A 238 9.88 23.89 -0.54
CA ILE A 238 9.95 22.71 -1.39
C ILE A 238 8.97 21.68 -0.84
N VAL A 239 8.07 21.20 -1.70
CA VAL A 239 7.08 20.19 -1.39
C VAL A 239 7.31 18.99 -2.30
N GLN A 240 7.54 17.83 -1.68
CA GLN A 240 7.76 16.57 -2.36
C GLN A 240 6.80 15.50 -1.82
N ASP A 241 6.55 14.47 -2.60
CA ASP A 241 5.76 13.31 -2.17
C ASP A 241 6.61 12.27 -1.42
N GLN A 242 6.00 11.12 -1.10
CA GLN A 242 6.67 9.99 -0.46
C GLN A 242 7.85 9.41 -1.26
N PHE A 243 7.94 9.66 -2.57
CA PHE A 243 9.02 9.24 -3.46
C PHE A 243 10.01 10.36 -3.80
N LEU A 244 9.96 11.46 -3.05
CA LEU A 244 10.75 12.68 -3.30
C LEU A 244 10.48 13.33 -4.67
N GLN A 245 9.35 13.03 -5.31
CA GLN A 245 8.93 13.71 -6.54
C GLN A 245 8.28 15.05 -6.23
N PRO A 246 8.42 16.04 -7.12
CA PRO A 246 7.86 17.37 -6.89
C PRO A 246 6.33 17.37 -6.88
N VAL A 247 5.73 18.10 -5.91
CA VAL A 247 4.27 18.26 -5.81
C VAL A 247 3.87 19.64 -6.30
N GLU A 248 3.23 19.71 -7.47
CA GLU A 248 2.69 20.95 -8.06
C GLU A 248 1.32 21.32 -7.45
N GLY A 249 1.09 22.61 -7.21
CA GLY A 249 -0.22 23.15 -6.81
C GLY A 249 -0.50 23.14 -5.30
N ALA A 250 0.47 22.82 -4.45
CA ALA A 250 0.32 22.92 -2.99
C ALA A 250 0.22 24.37 -2.54
N SER A 251 -0.78 24.66 -1.69
CA SER A 251 -1.01 26.00 -1.16
C SER A 251 -0.06 26.27 0.01
N VAL A 252 0.61 27.43 -0.01
CA VAL A 252 1.67 27.76 0.94
C VAL A 252 1.33 29.05 1.69
N ASN A 253 1.20 28.95 3.00
CA ASN A 253 1.05 30.08 3.92
C ASN A 253 2.33 30.24 4.75
N VAL A 254 2.85 31.45 4.82
CA VAL A 254 4.09 31.78 5.52
C VAL A 254 3.76 32.76 6.64
N THR A 255 4.20 32.46 7.86
CA THR A 255 4.09 33.33 9.03
C THR A 255 5.49 33.70 9.50
N VAL A 256 5.81 34.98 9.44
CA VAL A 256 7.07 35.54 9.93
C VAL A 256 6.84 36.04 11.35
N LEU A 257 7.56 35.46 12.31
CA LEU A 257 7.53 35.81 13.72
C LEU A 257 8.61 36.84 14.01
N LEU A 258 8.17 38.08 14.28
CA LEU A 258 9.05 39.19 14.58
C LEU A 258 9.49 39.20 16.05
N PRO A 259 10.65 39.79 16.36
CA PRO A 259 11.06 40.07 17.74
C PRO A 259 9.98 40.87 18.47
N GLY A 260 9.59 40.43 19.67
CA GLY A 260 8.50 41.04 20.44
C GLY A 260 7.12 40.39 20.23
N GLY A 261 7.03 39.29 19.48
CA GLY A 261 5.83 38.45 19.39
C GLY A 261 4.79 38.88 18.36
N GLN A 262 5.07 39.94 17.59
CA GLN A 262 4.25 40.29 16.42
C GLN A 262 4.44 39.26 15.30
N GLN A 263 3.39 39.09 14.49
CA GLN A 263 3.39 38.14 13.37
C GLN A 263 2.99 38.83 12.08
N GLU A 264 3.71 38.54 11.00
CA GLU A 264 3.34 38.95 9.65
C GLU A 264 2.96 37.71 8.84
N LEU A 265 1.76 37.72 8.26
CA LEU A 265 1.22 36.60 7.47
C LEU A 265 1.30 36.91 5.99
N TYR A 266 1.81 35.95 5.24
CA TYR A 266 1.94 36.01 3.80
C TYR A 266 1.34 34.76 3.16
N ARG A 267 0.75 34.94 1.99
CA ARG A 267 0.35 33.83 1.13
C ARG A 267 1.32 33.78 -0.04
N ALA A 268 2.14 32.73 -0.08
CA ALA A 268 3.03 32.51 -1.21
C ALA A 268 2.25 31.94 -2.39
N PRO A 269 2.77 32.05 -3.63
CA PRO A 269 2.24 31.29 -4.76
C PRO A 269 2.16 29.80 -4.44
N ALA A 270 1.22 29.09 -5.06
CA ALA A 270 1.22 27.63 -4.98
C ALA A 270 2.53 27.07 -5.57
N THR A 271 2.92 25.86 -5.15
CA THR A 271 4.13 25.22 -5.70
C THR A 271 4.03 25.02 -7.20
N ASN A 272 5.13 25.26 -7.90
CA ASN A 272 5.25 25.07 -9.35
C ASN A 272 5.49 23.59 -9.71
N ARG A 273 5.76 23.31 -10.99
CA ARG A 273 6.05 21.95 -11.51
C ARG A 273 7.25 21.25 -10.88
N ASP A 274 8.18 22.02 -10.32
CA ASP A 274 9.36 21.51 -9.62
C ASP A 274 9.09 21.34 -8.11
N GLY A 275 7.85 21.54 -7.66
CA GLY A 275 7.46 21.43 -6.26
C GLY A 275 7.92 22.62 -5.42
N ILE A 276 8.27 23.74 -6.05
CA ILE A 276 8.86 24.91 -5.38
C ILE A 276 7.86 26.06 -5.34
N SER A 277 7.69 26.66 -4.17
CA SER A 277 7.05 27.96 -3.97
C SER A 277 8.09 28.96 -3.47
N HIS A 278 7.99 30.20 -3.94
CA HIS A 278 8.91 31.30 -3.61
C HIS A 278 8.12 32.54 -3.22
N LEU A 279 8.53 33.18 -2.12
CA LEU A 279 7.99 34.43 -1.63
C LEU A 279 9.13 35.37 -1.27
N THR A 280 9.02 36.63 -1.70
CA THR A 280 9.88 37.73 -1.23
C THR A 280 9.09 38.63 -0.29
N PHE A 281 9.69 39.01 0.83
CA PHE A 281 9.13 40.01 1.75
C PHE A 281 10.20 41.02 2.21
N GLN A 282 9.76 42.17 2.71
CA GLN A 282 10.66 43.21 3.21
C GLN A 282 10.92 43.02 4.70
N VAL A 283 12.19 42.85 5.06
CA VAL A 283 12.65 42.89 6.45
C VAL A 283 12.70 44.36 6.86
N LYS A 284 11.79 44.79 7.73
CA LYS A 284 11.70 46.17 8.21
C LYS A 284 12.85 46.50 9.18
N ASP A 285 12.79 47.68 9.79
CA ASP A 285 13.76 48.17 10.76
C ASP A 285 13.74 47.34 12.06
N LEU A 286 14.45 46.21 12.03
CA LEU A 286 14.57 45.27 13.15
C LEU A 286 15.93 45.43 13.85
N PRO A 287 15.99 45.26 15.18
CA PRO A 287 17.26 45.34 15.91
C PRO A 287 18.26 44.28 15.45
N VAL A 288 19.54 44.67 15.40
CA VAL A 288 20.63 43.75 15.03
C VAL A 288 20.77 42.65 16.07
N ARG A 289 21.17 41.45 15.63
CA ARG A 289 21.32 40.20 16.40
C ARG A 289 20.03 39.47 16.73
N GLU A 290 18.88 40.06 16.44
CA GLU A 290 17.59 39.41 16.59
C GLU A 290 17.42 38.25 15.60
N ILE A 291 16.70 37.22 16.03
CA ILE A 291 16.32 36.08 15.20
C ILE A 291 14.86 36.27 14.79
N VAL A 292 14.61 36.09 13.49
CA VAL A 292 13.28 36.06 12.92
C VAL A 292 12.96 34.62 12.54
N GLN A 293 11.91 34.06 13.14
CA GLN A 293 11.42 32.73 12.78
C GLN A 293 10.45 32.84 11.61
N VAL A 294 10.50 31.85 10.72
CA VAL A 294 9.60 31.74 9.57
C VAL A 294 8.95 30.36 9.64
N ASN A 295 7.65 30.35 9.94
CA ASN A 295 6.85 29.14 9.94
C ASN A 295 6.07 29.05 8.65
N VAL A 296 5.98 27.86 8.10
CA VAL A 296 5.31 27.57 6.84
C VAL A 296 4.29 26.49 7.09
N ILE A 297 3.07 26.72 6.63
CA ILE A 297 2.00 25.71 6.58
C ILE A 297 1.68 25.46 5.12
N VAL A 298 1.74 24.20 4.72
CA VAL A 298 1.40 23.73 3.38
C VAL A 298 0.15 22.89 3.45
N ASP A 299 -0.80 23.19 2.57
CA ASP A 299 -2.04 22.46 2.36
C ASP A 299 -2.03 21.84 0.96
N TYR A 300 -2.23 20.52 0.91
CA TYR A 300 -2.40 19.77 -0.33
C TYR A 300 -3.37 18.61 -0.13
N GLN A 301 -4.50 18.67 -0.85
CA GLN A 301 -5.58 17.67 -0.77
C GLN A 301 -6.14 17.50 0.65
N THR A 302 -5.88 16.37 1.31
CA THR A 302 -6.31 16.08 2.68
C THR A 302 -5.19 16.28 3.71
N GLN A 303 -4.02 16.76 3.26
CA GLN A 303 -2.82 16.86 4.08
C GLN A 303 -2.48 18.30 4.42
N ILE A 304 -2.17 18.52 5.69
CA ILE A 304 -1.60 19.76 6.20
C ILE A 304 -0.29 19.40 6.87
N LYS A 305 0.80 20.04 6.43
CA LYS A 305 2.14 19.86 7.01
C LYS A 305 2.78 21.20 7.28
N ASP A 306 3.57 21.26 8.33
CA ASP A 306 4.35 22.43 8.70
C ASP A 306 5.84 22.24 8.46
N ALA A 307 6.53 23.36 8.28
CA ALA A 307 7.98 23.44 8.29
C ALA A 307 8.38 24.79 8.89
N SER A 308 9.59 24.87 9.44
CA SER A 308 10.12 26.11 10.00
C SER A 308 11.54 26.37 9.53
N THR A 309 11.87 27.64 9.35
CA THR A 309 13.23 28.13 9.12
C THR A 309 13.43 29.43 9.88
N TRP A 310 14.61 30.03 9.80
CA TRP A 310 14.93 31.26 10.50
C TRP A 310 16.06 32.01 9.81
N PHE A 311 16.14 33.30 10.09
CA PHE A 311 17.30 34.14 9.75
C PHE A 311 17.59 35.10 10.90
N ARG A 312 18.77 35.70 10.88
CA ARG A 312 19.22 36.67 11.88
C ARG A 312 19.52 38.02 11.25
N ILE A 313 19.15 39.07 11.96
CA ILE A 313 19.49 40.45 11.58
C ILE A 313 20.97 40.71 11.87
N TRP A 314 21.71 41.14 10.85
CA TRP A 314 23.14 41.36 10.90
C TRP A 314 23.56 42.57 10.06
N TRP A 315 24.71 43.18 10.37
CA TRP A 315 25.24 44.34 9.65
C TRP A 315 25.86 43.98 8.30
#